data_AF-A0A523RLX6-F1
#
_entry.id   AF-A0A523RLX6-F1
#
_cell.length_a   1.000
_cell.length_b   1.000
_cell.length_c   1.000
_cell.angle_alpha   90.00
_cell.angle_beta   90.00
_cell.angle_gamma   90.00
#
_symmetry.space_group_name_H-M   'P 1'
#
loop_
_entity.id
_entity.type
_entity.pdbx_description
1 polymer ?
#
loop_
_entity_poly.entity_id
_entity_poly.type
_entity_poly.pdbx_seq_one_letter_code
_entity_poly.pdbx_strand_id
1 'polypeptide(L)'
;MKLEDLVRILPKSITSFIGRNPNESTFMSFVLESGQGLHPRDRRRSKNFDENDRIVLARVGVARISKWLQCFMLPGQNILIDAPHLVSRFPSLLLSEKKNLSALNGTAQLDSSADLGIEQEKIADYEFQKPDWLSRRTWFWNQISNLDTIKEVKTPWKVKPFKYGFCEDTSRFYSLSKCKEFAAQVESPYITRYVRMKYDTVEYEPRVRLLIPQKEDDIVI
;
A
#
# COMPACT_ATOMS: atom_id res chain seq x y z
N MET A 1 -10.37 -24.76 -7.10
CA MET A 1 -8.93 -24.70 -6.76
C MET A 1 -8.80 -24.90 -5.26
N LYS A 2 -7.97 -25.83 -4.79
CA LYS A 2 -7.77 -26.05 -3.34
C LYS A 2 -6.80 -25.00 -2.79
N LEU A 3 -6.83 -24.75 -1.49
CA LEU A 3 -5.93 -23.80 -0.83
C LEU A 3 -4.45 -24.17 -1.05
N GLU A 4 -4.14 -25.47 -1.07
CA GLU A 4 -2.81 -26.00 -1.35
C GLU A 4 -2.29 -25.62 -2.74
N ASP A 5 -3.18 -25.56 -3.74
CA ASP A 5 -2.84 -25.16 -5.10
C ASP A 5 -2.55 -23.65 -5.17
N LEU A 6 -3.28 -22.85 -4.39
CA LEU A 6 -3.10 -21.40 -4.27
C LEU A 6 -1.75 -21.02 -3.67
N VAL A 7 -1.26 -21.76 -2.67
CA VAL A 7 0.05 -21.47 -2.06
C VAL A 7 1.18 -21.69 -3.07
N ARG A 8 1.03 -22.66 -3.99
CA ARG A 8 2.05 -22.99 -4.99
C ARG A 8 2.21 -21.93 -6.09
N ILE A 9 1.17 -21.14 -6.34
CA ILE A 9 1.25 -20.06 -7.34
C ILE A 9 1.83 -18.75 -6.78
N LEU A 10 1.93 -18.62 -5.45
CA LEU A 10 2.52 -17.44 -4.83
C LEU A 10 4.05 -17.45 -4.98
N PRO A 11 4.68 -16.30 -5.28
CA PRO A 11 6.13 -16.18 -5.28
C PRO A 11 6.76 -16.63 -3.96
N LYS A 12 7.90 -17.33 -4.02
CA LYS A 12 8.63 -17.79 -2.81
C LYS A 12 9.00 -16.64 -1.87
N SER A 13 9.28 -15.45 -2.41
CA SER A 13 9.58 -14.25 -1.63
C SER A 13 8.42 -13.84 -0.72
N ILE A 14 7.19 -14.10 -1.16
CA ILE A 14 5.97 -13.83 -0.39
C ILE A 14 5.76 -14.92 0.66
N THR A 15 5.82 -16.19 0.28
CA THR A 15 5.51 -17.30 1.19
C THR A 15 6.55 -17.47 2.30
N SER A 16 7.83 -17.22 2.00
CA SER A 16 8.93 -17.32 2.98
C SER A 16 8.85 -16.32 4.12
N PHE A 17 8.05 -15.25 3.99
CA PHE A 17 7.80 -14.31 5.08
C PHE A 17 7.13 -14.99 6.28
N ILE A 18 6.20 -15.91 6.03
CA ILE A 18 5.41 -16.61 7.07
C ILE A 18 6.23 -17.66 7.82
N GLY A 19 7.31 -18.16 7.23
CA GLY A 19 8.20 -19.15 7.83
C GLY A 19 8.75 -20.14 6.82
N ARG A 20 9.48 -21.14 7.31
CA ARG A 20 10.05 -22.21 6.47
C ARG A 20 8.99 -23.13 5.88
N ASN A 21 7.95 -23.43 6.67
CA ASN A 21 6.80 -24.26 6.28
C ASN A 21 5.49 -23.47 6.46
N PRO A 22 5.12 -22.58 5.52
CA PRO A 22 3.96 -21.70 5.69
C PRO A 22 2.63 -22.41 5.96
N ASN A 23 2.46 -23.63 5.42
CA ASN A 23 1.23 -24.43 5.60
C ASN A 23 1.09 -25.02 7.02
N GLU A 24 2.20 -25.09 7.76
CA GLU A 24 2.26 -25.62 9.13
C GLU A 24 2.49 -24.49 10.15
N SER A 25 2.80 -23.27 9.68
CA SER A 25 3.02 -22.11 10.51
C SER A 25 1.73 -21.71 11.24
N THR A 26 1.79 -21.70 12.57
CA THR A 26 0.78 -21.08 13.41
C THR A 26 1.13 -19.61 13.61
N PHE A 27 0.18 -18.83 14.12
CA PHE A 27 0.42 -17.44 14.48
C PHE A 27 1.57 -17.29 15.50
N MET A 28 1.61 -18.19 16.48
CA MET A 28 2.63 -18.16 17.52
C MET A 28 4.00 -18.56 16.97
N SER A 29 4.09 -19.61 16.15
CA SER A 29 5.37 -19.98 15.53
C SER A 29 5.85 -18.93 14.53
N PHE A 30 4.95 -18.24 13.83
CA PHE A 30 5.33 -17.06 13.04
C PHE A 30 5.99 -15.98 13.92
N VAL A 31 5.37 -15.59 15.03
CA VAL A 31 5.91 -14.51 15.88
C VAL A 31 7.23 -14.92 16.55
N LEU A 32 7.33 -16.15 17.03
CA LEU A 32 8.46 -16.60 17.83
C LEU A 32 9.62 -17.17 17.00
N GLU A 33 9.33 -17.81 15.87
CA GLU A 33 10.32 -18.62 15.15
C GLU A 33 10.69 -18.00 13.81
N SER A 34 9.76 -17.33 13.13
CA SER A 34 10.06 -16.70 11.84
C SER A 34 11.13 -15.61 11.98
N GLY A 35 11.90 -15.36 10.93
CA GLY A 35 12.83 -14.22 10.90
C GLY A 35 12.14 -12.85 10.87
N GLN A 36 10.81 -12.82 10.80
CA GLN A 36 9.98 -11.62 10.56
C GLN A 36 9.10 -11.23 11.75
N GLY A 37 9.08 -12.06 12.81
CA GLY A 37 8.38 -11.82 14.06
C GLY A 37 9.22 -11.02 15.06
N LEU A 38 9.49 -11.60 16.23
CA LEU A 38 10.35 -11.01 17.26
C LEU A 38 11.83 -11.15 16.93
N HIS A 39 12.63 -10.15 17.33
CA HIS A 39 14.08 -10.23 17.25
C HIS A 39 14.60 -11.35 18.17
N PRO A 40 15.67 -12.09 17.81
CA PRO A 40 16.15 -13.23 18.60
C PRO A 40 16.43 -12.94 20.09
N ARG A 41 16.80 -11.69 20.42
CA ARG A 41 17.04 -11.27 21.82
C ARG A 41 15.75 -11.20 22.65
N ASP A 42 14.63 -10.86 22.03
CA ASP A 42 13.34 -10.71 22.70
C ASP A 42 12.67 -12.08 22.94
N ARG A 43 13.00 -13.08 22.12
CA ARG A 43 12.52 -14.47 22.25
C ARG A 43 13.02 -15.18 23.51
N ARG A 44 14.20 -14.81 24.02
CA ARG A 44 14.87 -15.55 25.11
C ARG A 44 14.29 -15.24 26.49
N ARG A 45 13.61 -14.10 26.65
CA ARG A 45 12.92 -13.73 27.91
C ARG A 45 11.63 -14.52 28.16
N SER A 46 11.31 -15.48 27.30
CA SER A 46 9.93 -15.77 26.91
C SER A 46 9.50 -17.23 27.12
N LYS A 47 10.29 -18.03 27.87
CA LYS A 47 10.01 -19.46 28.05
C LYS A 47 8.70 -19.75 28.80
N ASN A 48 8.19 -18.78 29.58
CA ASN A 48 6.93 -18.87 30.31
C ASN A 48 6.11 -17.60 30.06
N PHE A 49 5.43 -17.53 28.91
CA PHE A 49 4.49 -16.44 28.64
C PHE A 49 3.26 -16.56 29.51
N ASP A 50 2.97 -15.50 30.28
CA ASP A 50 1.67 -15.35 30.91
C ASP A 50 0.60 -14.91 29.88
N GLU A 51 -0.63 -14.71 30.35
CA GLU A 51 -1.73 -14.30 29.48
C GLU A 51 -1.51 -12.89 28.87
N ASN A 52 -0.91 -11.98 29.63
CA ASN A 52 -0.64 -10.62 29.14
C ASN A 52 0.40 -10.64 28.02
N ASP A 53 1.45 -11.44 28.18
CA ASP A 53 2.45 -11.63 27.14
C ASP A 53 1.83 -12.18 25.86
N ARG A 54 0.92 -13.16 25.96
CA ARG A 54 0.24 -13.75 24.79
C ARG A 54 -0.57 -12.71 24.02
N ILE A 55 -1.26 -11.81 24.72
CA ILE A 55 -2.00 -10.70 24.11
C ILE A 55 -1.04 -9.76 23.36
N VAL A 56 0.09 -9.42 23.97
CA VAL A 56 1.11 -8.56 23.32
C VAL A 56 1.68 -9.23 22.08
N LEU A 57 2.05 -10.52 22.15
CA LEU A 57 2.53 -11.29 21.01
C LEU A 57 1.51 -11.36 19.88
N ALA A 58 0.23 -11.55 20.21
CA ALA A 58 -0.84 -11.55 19.22
C ALA A 58 -0.92 -10.19 18.51
N ARG A 59 -0.88 -9.08 19.25
CA ARG A 59 -0.85 -7.73 18.66
C ARG A 59 0.36 -7.51 17.75
N VAL A 60 1.54 -7.95 18.17
CA VAL A 60 2.76 -7.88 17.35
C VAL A 60 2.61 -8.70 16.08
N GLY A 61 2.12 -9.94 16.18
CA GLY A 61 1.90 -10.79 15.02
C GLY A 61 0.88 -10.20 14.04
N VAL A 62 -0.22 -9.64 14.54
CA VAL A 62 -1.23 -8.97 13.71
C VAL A 62 -0.60 -7.78 13.00
N ALA A 63 0.12 -6.92 13.72
CA ALA A 63 0.79 -5.78 13.12
C ALA A 63 1.79 -6.18 12.02
N ARG A 64 2.57 -7.24 12.23
CA ARG A 64 3.54 -7.76 11.25
C ARG A 64 2.86 -8.35 10.02
N ILE A 65 1.82 -9.16 10.19
CA ILE A 65 1.06 -9.74 9.08
C ILE A 65 0.32 -8.65 8.31
N SER A 66 -0.32 -7.70 8.99
CA SER A 66 -0.98 -6.56 8.34
C SER A 66 0.02 -5.74 7.51
N LYS A 67 1.20 -5.46 8.05
CA LYS A 67 2.26 -4.77 7.30
C LYS A 67 2.74 -5.59 6.10
N TRP A 68 2.88 -6.91 6.24
CA TRP A 68 3.26 -7.79 5.12
C TRP A 68 2.20 -7.82 4.01
N LEU A 69 0.92 -7.95 4.39
CA LEU A 69 -0.18 -7.89 3.45
C LEU A 69 -0.16 -6.56 2.68
N GLN A 70 -0.04 -5.44 3.40
CA GLN A 70 0.00 -4.09 2.84
C GLN A 70 1.22 -3.82 1.96
N CYS A 71 2.39 -4.36 2.28
CA CYS A 71 3.64 -4.03 1.57
C CYS A 71 4.03 -5.02 0.48
N PHE A 72 3.62 -6.29 0.56
CA PHE A 72 4.10 -7.33 -0.36
C PHE A 72 2.97 -8.02 -1.13
N MET A 73 1.87 -8.38 -0.46
CA MET A 73 0.77 -9.10 -1.11
C MET A 73 -0.12 -8.17 -1.94
N LEU A 74 -0.72 -7.19 -1.28
CA LEU A 74 -1.72 -6.31 -1.89
C LEU A 74 -1.14 -5.47 -3.05
N PRO A 75 0.08 -4.90 -2.95
CA PRO A 75 0.64 -4.12 -4.05
C PRO A 75 0.93 -4.96 -5.31
N GLY A 76 1.32 -6.23 -5.13
CA GLY A 76 1.59 -7.13 -6.26
C GLY A 76 0.32 -7.65 -6.94
N GLN A 77 -0.79 -7.67 -6.21
CA GLN A 77 -2.07 -8.15 -6.75
C GLN A 77 -2.75 -7.11 -7.65
N ASN A 78 -2.45 -5.81 -7.51
CA ASN A 78 -3.12 -4.71 -8.24
C ASN A 78 -4.66 -4.81 -8.21
N ILE A 79 -5.20 -5.51 -7.22
CA ILE A 79 -6.64 -5.73 -7.10
C ILE A 79 -7.29 -4.48 -6.55
N LEU A 80 -6.63 -3.78 -5.63
CA LEU A 80 -7.15 -2.60 -4.96
C LEU A 80 -6.37 -1.35 -5.39
N ILE A 81 -7.09 -0.26 -5.61
CA ILE A 81 -6.55 1.08 -5.84
C ILE A 81 -7.08 2.03 -4.78
N ASP A 82 -6.24 2.90 -4.24
CA ASP A 82 -6.67 3.93 -3.29
C ASP A 82 -7.03 5.25 -3.99
N ALA A 83 -7.55 6.22 -3.24
CA ALA A 83 -8.11 7.43 -3.82
C ALA A 83 -7.07 8.29 -4.57
N PRO A 84 -5.85 8.55 -4.04
CA PRO A 84 -4.83 9.30 -4.77
C PRO A 84 -4.43 8.63 -6.08
N HIS A 85 -4.17 7.32 -6.05
CA HIS A 85 -3.78 6.61 -7.26
C HIS A 85 -4.94 6.54 -8.26
N LEU A 86 -6.17 6.40 -7.77
CA LEU A 86 -7.37 6.39 -8.60
C LEU A 86 -7.53 7.71 -9.35
N VAL A 87 -7.48 8.87 -8.67
CA VAL A 87 -7.62 10.17 -9.35
C VAL A 87 -6.41 10.55 -10.20
N SER A 88 -5.22 10.00 -9.91
CA SER A 88 -4.06 10.15 -10.79
C SER A 88 -4.26 9.44 -12.12
N ARG A 89 -5.07 8.38 -12.17
CA ARG A 89 -5.39 7.61 -13.38
C ARG A 89 -6.65 8.12 -14.06
N PHE A 90 -7.67 8.44 -13.27
CA PHE A 90 -8.97 8.93 -13.72
C PHE A 90 -9.26 10.32 -13.14
N PRO A 91 -8.55 11.37 -13.60
CA PRO A 91 -8.80 12.73 -13.12
C PRO A 91 -10.23 13.21 -13.34
N SER A 92 -11.03 12.60 -14.22
CA SER A 92 -12.45 12.94 -14.38
C SER A 92 -13.30 12.57 -13.17
N LEU A 93 -12.81 11.74 -12.26
CA LEU A 93 -13.54 11.39 -11.03
C LEU A 93 -13.52 12.50 -9.98
N LEU A 94 -12.70 13.54 -10.13
CA LEU A 94 -12.69 14.66 -9.18
C LEU A 94 -13.94 15.53 -9.36
N LEU A 95 -14.69 15.75 -8.28
CA LEU A 95 -15.88 16.62 -8.26
C LEU A 95 -15.54 18.08 -8.57
N SER A 96 -14.34 18.51 -8.22
CA SER A 96 -13.91 19.89 -8.48
C SER A 96 -13.75 20.14 -9.98
N GLU A 97 -14.59 21.02 -10.54
CA GLU A 97 -14.46 21.51 -11.92
C GLU A 97 -13.04 22.00 -12.23
N LYS A 98 -12.35 22.56 -11.23
CA LYS A 98 -11.03 23.16 -11.38
C LYS A 98 -9.85 22.19 -11.25
N LYS A 99 -10.07 20.89 -10.99
CA LYS A 99 -9.03 19.84 -10.84
C LYS A 99 -7.72 20.37 -10.23
N ASN A 100 -7.87 21.16 -9.17
CA ASN A 100 -6.77 21.94 -8.63
C ASN A 100 -5.97 21.07 -7.64
N LEU A 101 -4.78 21.54 -7.29
CA LEU A 101 -3.88 20.79 -6.42
C LEU A 101 -4.47 20.54 -5.02
N SER A 102 -5.34 21.43 -4.53
CA SER A 102 -6.01 21.27 -3.24
C SER A 102 -6.98 20.09 -3.26
N ALA A 103 -7.83 20.01 -4.29
CA ALA A 103 -8.76 18.91 -4.46
C ALA A 103 -8.03 17.56 -4.60
N LEU A 104 -6.94 17.54 -5.37
CA LEU A 104 -6.09 16.35 -5.48
C LEU A 104 -5.50 15.92 -4.13
N ASN A 105 -4.93 16.86 -3.37
CA ASN A 105 -4.38 16.55 -2.05
C ASN A 105 -5.44 16.13 -1.02
N GLY A 106 -6.70 16.55 -1.20
CA GLY A 106 -7.83 16.06 -0.41
C GLY A 106 -7.98 14.53 -0.48
N THR A 107 -7.72 13.93 -1.63
CA THR A 107 -7.81 12.46 -1.81
C THR A 107 -6.78 11.67 -1.01
N ALA A 108 -5.70 12.31 -0.56
CA ALA A 108 -4.61 11.65 0.17
C ALA A 108 -4.80 11.67 1.69
N GLN A 109 -5.88 12.26 2.19
CA GLN A 109 -6.20 12.26 3.60
C GLN A 109 -6.54 10.82 4.06
N LEU A 110 -5.99 10.43 5.21
CA LEU A 110 -6.26 9.12 5.82
C LEU A 110 -7.61 9.08 6.54
N ASP A 111 -8.26 10.24 6.69
CA ASP A 111 -9.49 10.31 7.44
C ASP A 111 -10.63 9.65 6.66
N SER A 112 -11.38 8.80 7.35
CA SER A 112 -12.54 8.08 6.79
C SER A 112 -13.74 8.98 6.46
N SER A 113 -13.56 10.30 6.56
CA SER A 113 -14.61 11.26 6.28
C SER A 113 -15.11 11.09 4.84
N ALA A 114 -16.43 11.17 4.68
CA ALA A 114 -17.12 10.75 3.47
C ALA A 114 -16.79 11.59 2.23
N ASP A 115 -16.03 12.67 2.34
CA ASP A 115 -15.78 13.58 1.22
C ASP A 115 -14.29 13.60 0.80
N LEU A 116 -13.93 12.64 -0.05
CA LEU A 116 -12.64 12.63 -0.75
C LEU A 116 -12.61 13.61 -1.94
N GLY A 117 -13.70 14.35 -2.22
CA GLY A 117 -13.80 15.20 -3.39
C GLY A 117 -13.85 14.44 -4.72
N ILE A 118 -14.30 13.18 -4.68
CA ILE A 118 -14.46 12.31 -5.87
C ILE A 118 -15.93 11.92 -6.08
N GLU A 119 -16.31 11.66 -7.33
CA GLU A 119 -17.64 11.20 -7.75
C GLU A 119 -17.90 9.76 -7.26
N GLN A 120 -18.06 9.59 -5.95
CA GLN A 120 -18.18 8.28 -5.30
C GLN A 120 -19.35 7.46 -5.82
N GLU A 121 -20.46 8.11 -6.18
CA GLU A 121 -21.64 7.45 -6.72
C GLU A 121 -21.32 6.59 -7.96
N LYS A 122 -20.32 6.98 -8.77
CA LYS A 122 -19.90 6.21 -9.96
C LYS A 122 -19.13 4.93 -9.63
N ILE A 123 -18.55 4.85 -8.44
CA ILE A 123 -17.60 3.79 -8.05
C ILE A 123 -17.95 3.09 -6.74
N ALA A 124 -19.04 3.47 -6.07
CA ALA A 124 -19.43 2.98 -4.76
C ALA A 124 -19.60 1.45 -4.73
N ASP A 125 -20.19 0.87 -5.78
CA ASP A 125 -20.42 -0.58 -5.90
C ASP A 125 -19.12 -1.41 -5.92
N TYR A 126 -17.98 -0.76 -6.21
CA TYR A 126 -16.67 -1.39 -6.30
C TYR A 126 -15.78 -1.12 -5.09
N GLU A 127 -16.31 -0.48 -4.06
CA GLU A 127 -15.57 -0.19 -2.83
C GLU A 127 -15.32 -1.46 -2.03
N PHE A 128 -14.10 -1.58 -1.49
CA PHE A 128 -13.71 -2.66 -0.62
C PHE A 128 -14.34 -2.53 0.78
N GLN A 129 -15.35 -3.35 1.06
CA GLN A 129 -16.23 -3.28 2.25
C GLN A 129 -15.61 -3.79 3.57
N LYS A 130 -14.27 -3.79 3.72
CA LYS A 130 -13.58 -4.24 4.94
C LYS A 130 -12.73 -3.10 5.51
N PRO A 131 -13.35 -2.15 6.23
CA PRO A 131 -12.65 -0.94 6.70
C PRO A 131 -11.47 -1.25 7.64
N ASP A 132 -11.54 -2.33 8.42
CA ASP A 132 -10.47 -2.69 9.36
C ASP A 132 -9.21 -3.24 8.71
N TRP A 133 -9.25 -3.55 7.41
CA TRP A 133 -8.11 -4.13 6.69
C TRP A 133 -7.14 -3.07 6.17
N LEU A 134 -7.65 -1.87 5.88
CA LEU A 134 -6.92 -0.82 5.21
C LEU A 134 -7.17 0.51 5.89
N SER A 135 -6.12 1.31 6.06
CA SER A 135 -6.21 2.64 6.68
C SER A 135 -6.85 3.70 5.77
N ARG A 136 -7.30 3.32 4.58
CA ARG A 136 -7.89 4.22 3.58
C ARG A 136 -8.90 3.48 2.73
N ARG A 137 -9.84 4.23 2.14
CA ARG A 137 -10.80 3.69 1.18
C ARG A 137 -10.07 3.21 -0.07
N THR A 138 -10.47 2.04 -0.54
CA THR A 138 -9.92 1.43 -1.75
C THR A 138 -11.02 0.77 -2.55
N TRP A 139 -10.77 0.60 -3.83
CA TRP A 139 -11.73 0.00 -4.75
C TRP A 139 -11.09 -1.09 -5.59
N PHE A 140 -11.91 -2.02 -6.07
CA PHE A 140 -11.49 -3.07 -6.99
C PHE A 140 -11.11 -2.50 -8.36
N TRP A 141 -9.80 -2.40 -8.60
CA TRP A 141 -9.22 -1.80 -9.79
C TRP A 141 -9.72 -2.46 -11.09
N ASN A 142 -9.73 -3.80 -11.12
CA ASN A 142 -10.18 -4.57 -12.28
C ASN A 142 -11.65 -4.30 -12.66
N GLN A 143 -12.47 -3.85 -11.70
CA GLN A 143 -13.85 -3.47 -11.98
C GLN A 143 -13.91 -2.02 -12.47
N ILE A 144 -13.24 -1.10 -11.77
CA ILE A 144 -13.24 0.32 -12.14
C ILE A 144 -12.58 0.59 -13.50
N SER A 145 -11.51 -0.13 -13.83
CA SER A 145 -10.75 0.09 -15.08
C SER A 145 -11.55 -0.18 -16.36
N ASN A 146 -12.73 -0.81 -16.23
CA ASN A 146 -13.63 -1.16 -17.32
C ASN A 146 -14.95 -0.35 -17.30
N LEU A 147 -15.06 0.70 -16.47
CA LEU A 147 -16.28 1.50 -16.38
C LEU A 147 -16.36 2.58 -17.46
N ASP A 148 -17.23 2.38 -18.44
CA ASP A 148 -17.53 3.36 -19.50
C ASP A 148 -18.15 4.69 -19.00
N THR A 149 -18.56 4.76 -17.72
CA THR A 149 -18.98 6.01 -17.08
C THR A 149 -17.81 6.96 -16.78
N ILE A 150 -16.58 6.43 -16.77
CA ILE A 150 -15.34 7.18 -16.58
C ILE A 150 -14.83 7.66 -17.93
N LYS A 151 -14.53 8.96 -18.03
CA LYS A 151 -14.16 9.59 -19.31
C LYS A 151 -12.89 8.98 -19.91
N GLU A 152 -11.92 8.69 -19.06
CA GLU A 152 -10.63 8.11 -19.43
C GLU A 152 -10.75 6.67 -19.95
N VAL A 153 -11.75 5.92 -19.49
CA VAL A 153 -12.04 4.56 -19.97
C VAL A 153 -12.83 4.62 -21.28
N LYS A 154 -13.87 5.45 -21.34
CA LYS A 154 -14.75 5.57 -22.51
C LYS A 154 -14.04 6.13 -23.75
N THR A 155 -13.13 7.09 -23.55
CA THR A 155 -12.48 7.83 -24.64
C THR A 155 -11.00 8.10 -24.38
N PRO A 156 -10.16 7.06 -24.23
CA PRO A 156 -8.77 7.20 -23.76
C PRO A 156 -7.93 8.11 -24.66
N TRP A 157 -8.16 8.07 -25.98
CA TRP A 157 -7.47 8.88 -26.99
C TRP A 157 -7.78 10.39 -26.91
N LYS A 158 -8.85 10.80 -26.22
CA LYS A 158 -9.24 12.21 -26.06
C LYS A 158 -8.79 12.82 -24.74
N VAL A 159 -8.17 12.03 -23.87
CA VAL A 159 -7.74 12.47 -22.54
C VAL A 159 -6.46 13.30 -22.67
N LYS A 160 -6.44 14.48 -22.05
CA LYS A 160 -5.22 15.29 -21.96
C LYS A 160 -4.28 14.67 -20.91
N PRO A 161 -2.95 14.69 -21.14
CA PRO A 161 -1.99 14.21 -20.15
C PRO A 161 -2.20 14.88 -18.79
N PHE A 162 -2.20 14.08 -17.74
CA PHE A 162 -2.32 14.56 -16.37
C PHE A 162 -1.00 15.19 -15.93
N LYS A 163 -1.04 16.42 -15.40
CA LYS A 163 0.16 17.25 -15.15
C LYS A 163 0.74 17.09 -13.75
N TYR A 164 0.16 16.22 -12.94
CA TYR A 164 0.51 16.03 -11.55
C TYR A 164 0.93 14.58 -11.30
N GLY A 165 1.93 14.39 -10.44
CA GLY A 165 2.30 13.09 -9.90
C GLY A 165 2.02 13.04 -8.41
N PHE A 166 1.50 11.91 -7.92
CA PHE A 166 1.36 11.66 -6.49
C PHE A 166 2.70 11.20 -5.92
N CYS A 167 3.30 12.02 -5.06
CA CYS A 167 4.58 11.75 -4.43
C CYS A 167 4.39 10.95 -3.14
N GLU A 168 4.88 9.70 -3.14
CA GLU A 168 4.68 8.73 -2.06
C GLU A 168 5.34 9.18 -0.74
N ASP A 169 6.54 9.78 -0.83
CA ASP A 169 7.35 10.26 0.30
C ASP A 169 6.68 11.40 1.09
N THR A 170 5.78 12.13 0.46
CA THR A 170 5.09 13.29 1.04
C THR A 170 3.58 13.09 1.11
N SER A 171 3.08 11.97 0.57
CA SER A 171 1.65 11.67 0.44
C SER A 171 0.85 12.84 -0.16
N ARG A 172 1.39 13.48 -1.21
CA ARG A 172 0.83 14.69 -1.82
C ARG A 172 1.09 14.73 -3.33
N PHE A 173 0.21 15.40 -4.06
CA PHE A 173 0.40 15.71 -5.46
C PHE A 173 1.31 16.92 -5.66
N TYR A 174 2.15 16.83 -6.68
CA TYR A 174 2.98 17.92 -7.18
C TYR A 174 2.94 17.95 -8.70
N SER A 175 3.34 19.07 -9.32
CA SER A 175 3.53 19.11 -10.77
C SER A 175 4.61 18.10 -11.18
N LEU A 176 4.46 17.42 -12.31
CA LEU A 176 5.42 16.40 -12.75
C LEU A 176 6.87 16.92 -12.83
N SER A 177 7.08 18.19 -13.17
CA SER A 177 8.41 18.84 -13.16
C SER A 177 9.08 18.92 -11.79
N LYS A 178 8.31 18.69 -10.72
CA LYS A 178 8.75 18.68 -9.32
C LYS A 178 8.83 17.26 -8.77
N CYS A 179 8.55 16.26 -9.57
CA CYS A 179 8.55 14.86 -9.16
C CYS A 179 9.76 14.15 -9.77
N LYS A 180 10.27 13.14 -9.06
CA LYS A 180 11.24 12.19 -9.59
C LYS A 180 10.60 10.82 -9.67
N GLU A 181 10.70 10.21 -10.85
CA GLU A 181 10.17 8.88 -11.10
C GLU A 181 11.05 7.80 -10.49
N PHE A 182 10.42 6.74 -10.01
CA PHE A 182 11.09 5.50 -9.65
C PHE A 182 10.20 4.30 -10.01
N ALA A 183 10.83 3.16 -10.28
CA ALA A 183 10.13 1.92 -10.54
C ALA A 183 9.75 1.24 -9.22
N ALA A 184 8.47 0.95 -9.04
CA ALA A 184 7.98 0.12 -7.95
C ALA A 184 8.57 -1.29 -8.06
N GLN A 185 8.94 -1.87 -6.92
CA GLN A 185 9.56 -3.19 -6.83
C GLN A 185 8.60 -4.36 -7.12
N VAL A 186 7.30 -4.07 -7.17
CA VAL A 186 6.24 -5.03 -7.43
C VAL A 186 5.89 -5.00 -8.91
N GLU A 187 5.79 -6.18 -9.50
CA GLU A 187 5.23 -6.35 -10.83
C GLU A 187 3.81 -5.83 -10.84
N SER A 188 3.63 -4.69 -11.51
CA SER A 188 2.37 -3.99 -11.61
C SER A 188 2.28 -3.39 -13.00
N PRO A 189 1.09 -3.31 -13.61
CA PRO A 189 0.91 -2.43 -14.77
C PRO A 189 1.23 -0.96 -14.45
N TYR A 190 1.43 -0.61 -13.18
CA TYR A 190 1.73 0.72 -12.66
C TYR A 190 3.11 0.77 -11.99
N ILE A 191 4.15 0.38 -12.73
CA ILE A 191 5.54 0.36 -12.24
C ILE A 191 6.01 1.78 -11.88
N THR A 192 5.65 2.80 -12.67
CA THR A 192 6.14 4.17 -12.42
C THR A 192 5.40 4.83 -11.24
N ARG A 193 6.17 5.21 -10.22
CA ARG A 193 5.73 6.00 -9.07
C ARG A 193 6.58 7.26 -8.94
N TYR A 194 6.15 8.19 -8.09
CA TYR A 194 6.80 9.50 -7.93
C TYR A 194 7.23 9.74 -6.48
N VAL A 195 8.32 10.47 -6.32
CA VAL A 195 8.77 11.08 -5.05
C VAL A 195 9.06 12.56 -5.25
N ARG A 196 8.95 13.35 -4.18
CA ARG A 196 9.29 14.77 -4.20
C ARG A 196 10.80 14.98 -3.97
N MET A 197 11.44 14.15 -3.15
CA MET A 197 12.79 14.36 -2.62
C MET A 197 12.92 15.75 -1.99
N LYS A 198 12.33 15.93 -0.80
CA LYS A 198 12.30 17.23 -0.12
C LYS A 198 13.68 17.76 0.28
N TYR A 199 14.68 16.88 0.35
CA TYR A 199 16.05 17.20 0.75
C TYR A 199 17.00 16.59 -0.27
N ASP A 200 17.82 17.42 -0.92
CA ASP A 200 18.88 16.97 -1.85
C ASP A 200 19.94 16.08 -1.16
N THR A 201 19.90 16.01 0.17
CA THR A 201 20.82 15.25 1.02
C THR A 201 20.30 13.88 1.43
N VAL A 202 19.01 13.58 1.26
CA VAL A 202 18.43 12.29 1.66
C VAL A 202 18.28 11.41 0.43
N GLU A 203 19.31 10.61 0.16
CA GLU A 203 19.19 9.49 -0.76
C GLU A 203 18.45 8.35 -0.05
N TYR A 204 17.18 8.15 -0.40
CA TYR A 204 16.45 6.96 0.02
C TYR A 204 17.11 5.74 -0.64
N GLU A 205 17.94 5.01 0.10
CA GLU A 205 18.53 3.76 -0.38
C GLU A 205 18.09 2.57 0.47
N PRO A 206 17.50 1.51 -0.10
CA PRO A 206 17.33 1.32 -1.53
C PRO A 206 16.10 2.11 -2.03
N ARG A 207 16.24 2.88 -3.13
CA ARG A 207 15.18 3.75 -3.72
C ARG A 207 13.85 3.06 -3.97
N VAL A 208 13.92 1.75 -4.05
CA VAL A 208 12.84 0.79 -4.25
C VAL A 208 12.04 0.44 -2.98
N ARG A 209 12.46 0.88 -1.79
CA ARG A 209 11.82 0.58 -0.48
C ARG A 209 11.41 1.82 0.31
N LEU A 210 10.73 2.77 -0.33
CA LEU A 210 10.14 3.94 0.36
C LEU A 210 9.08 3.58 1.44
N LEU A 211 8.69 2.30 1.56
CA LEU A 211 7.66 1.82 2.49
C LEU A 211 8.17 1.38 3.89
N ILE A 212 9.49 1.44 4.14
CA ILE A 212 10.09 1.11 5.43
C ILE A 212 10.74 2.38 5.98
N PRO A 213 10.32 2.91 7.16
CA PRO A 213 11.09 3.94 7.83
C PRO A 213 12.51 3.42 8.04
N GLN A 214 13.50 4.11 7.48
CA GLN A 214 14.88 3.78 7.77
C GLN A 214 15.12 4.05 9.26
N LYS A 215 15.80 3.11 9.92
CA LYS A 215 16.42 3.45 11.20
C LYS A 215 17.42 4.56 10.92
N GLU A 216 17.36 5.63 11.72
CA GLU A 216 18.50 6.53 11.88
C GLU A 216 19.67 5.68 12.37
N ASP A 217 20.68 5.51 11.52
CA ASP A 217 21.95 4.94 11.94
C ASP A 217 22.66 5.98 12.81
N ASP A 218 22.88 5.59 14.07
CA ASP A 218 23.86 6.07 15.05
C ASP A 218 24.28 7.55 14.97
N ILE A 219 23.61 8.38 15.78
CA ILE A 219 24.23 9.59 16.35
C ILE A 219 25.36 9.10 17.26
N VAL A 220 26.58 9.15 16.76
CA VAL A 220 27.78 9.13 17.59
C VAL A 220 27.78 10.42 18.41
N ILE A 221 27.52 10.29 19.72
CA ILE A 221 27.84 11.33 20.72
C ILE A 221 29.25 11.07 21.21
#